data_AF-A0A2A6PDS8-F1
#
_entry.id   AF-A0A2A6PDS8-F1
#
_cell.length_a   1.000
_cell.length_b   1.000
_cell.length_c   1.000
_cell.angle_alpha   90.00
_cell.angle_beta   90.00
_cell.angle_gamma   90.00
#
_symmetry.space_group_name_H-M   'P 1'
#
loop_
_entity.id
_entity.type
_entity.pdbx_description
1 polymer ?
#
loop_
_entity_poly.entity_id
_entity_poly.type
_entity_poly.pdbx_seq_one_letter_code
_entity_poly.pdbx_strand_id
1 'polypeptide(L)'
;MLSQPPAIDAFVGRRIRLRRNVLGMDEKNLGAALGVPVAQVRRYEQGACRVCAAQLLTMADVLQVHFSFFFEESSASTGGGLPKVVEGPDMSKSPAFPSKVVGRPRRIVRPALWGGRALGLAG
;
A
#
# COMPACT_ATOMS: atom_id res chain seq x y z
N MET A 1 1.53 2.54 26.63
CA MET A 1 2.86 2.22 26.06
C MET A 1 2.82 2.57 24.59
N LEU A 2 3.37 3.73 24.22
CA LEU A 2 3.37 4.21 22.84
C LEU A 2 4.44 3.44 22.07
N SER A 3 4.03 2.52 21.19
CA SER A 3 4.97 1.97 20.21
C SER A 3 5.47 3.14 19.39
N GLN A 4 6.78 3.39 19.43
CA GLN A 4 7.40 4.38 18.56
C GLN A 4 6.92 4.12 17.12
N PRO A 5 6.40 5.13 16.41
CA PRO A 5 6.06 4.94 15.02
C PRO A 5 7.31 4.46 14.30
N PRO A 6 7.21 3.45 13.42
CA PRO A 6 8.39 2.94 12.72
C PRO A 6 9.06 4.12 12.01
N ALA A 7 10.39 4.17 12.06
CA ALA A 7 11.17 5.34 11.63
C ALA A 7 10.79 5.84 10.21
N ILE A 8 10.30 4.92 9.36
CA ILE A 8 9.83 5.15 8.00
C ILE A 8 8.55 6.00 7.95
N ASP A 9 7.54 5.71 8.79
CA ASP A 9 6.26 6.44 8.75
C ASP A 9 6.45 7.90 9.19
N ALA A 10 7.29 8.12 10.21
CA ALA A 10 7.68 9.46 10.64
C ALA A 10 8.51 10.19 9.57
N PHE A 11 9.35 9.49 8.82
CA PHE A 11 10.11 10.05 7.71
C PHE A 11 9.19 10.49 6.56
N VAL A 12 8.28 9.61 6.12
CA VAL A 12 7.27 9.91 5.09
C VAL A 12 6.39 11.09 5.52
N GLY A 13 5.95 11.13 6.79
CA GLY A 13 5.18 12.23 7.34
C GLY A 13 5.89 13.59 7.26
N ARG A 14 7.19 13.62 7.58
CA ARG A 14 8.01 14.83 7.43
C ARG A 14 8.10 15.29 5.97
N ARG A 15 8.22 14.35 5.02
CA ARG A 15 8.28 14.66 3.57
C ARG A 15 6.96 15.23 3.04
N ILE A 16 5.83 14.65 3.46
CA ILE A 16 4.49 15.16 3.14
C ILE A 16 4.35 16.61 3.61
N ARG A 17 4.70 16.88 4.89
CA ARG A 17 4.64 18.23 5.46
C ARG A 17 5.56 19.21 4.73
N LEU A 18 6.78 18.80 4.42
CA LEU A 18 7.75 19.63 3.70
C LEU A 18 7.18 20.03 2.33
N ARG A 19 6.69 19.06 1.54
CA ARG A 19 6.16 19.34 0.21
C ARG A 19 4.89 20.19 0.27
N ARG A 20 4.01 19.93 1.23
CA ARG A 20 2.81 20.75 1.48
C ARG A 20 3.18 22.21 1.73
N ASN A 21 4.20 22.46 2.56
CA ASN A 21 4.67 23.83 2.84
C ASN A 21 5.25 24.52 1.59
N VAL A 22 5.99 23.79 0.76
CA VAL A 22 6.54 24.33 -0.50
C VAL A 22 5.43 24.76 -1.47
N LEU A 23 4.32 24.03 -1.48
CA LEU A 23 3.14 24.38 -2.29
C LEU A 23 2.26 25.47 -1.66
N GLY A 24 2.59 25.95 -0.45
CA GLY A 24 1.76 26.90 0.30
C GLY A 24 0.37 26.34 0.65
N MET A 25 0.24 25.02 0.77
CA MET A 25 -1.04 24.36 1.05
C MET A 25 -1.26 24.18 2.55
N ASP A 26 -2.49 24.41 3.00
CA ASP A 26 -2.90 24.09 4.37
C ASP A 26 -3.30 22.61 4.53
N GLU A 27 -3.29 22.11 5.76
CA GLU A 27 -3.72 20.74 6.11
C GLU A 27 -5.16 20.45 5.65
N LYS A 28 -6.03 21.48 5.68
CA LYS A 28 -7.42 21.40 5.19
C LYS A 28 -7.48 21.17 3.68
N ASN A 29 -6.64 21.87 2.93
CA ASN A 29 -6.60 21.75 1.47
C ASN A 29 -6.06 20.39 1.05
N LEU A 30 -5.02 19.91 1.74
CA LEU A 30 -4.49 18.56 1.53
C LEU A 30 -5.53 17.49 1.88
N GLY A 31 -6.24 17.64 3.00
CA GLY A 31 -7.32 16.73 3.41
C GLY A 31 -8.47 16.70 2.40
N ALA A 32 -8.89 17.87 1.90
CA ALA A 32 -9.93 17.98 0.88
C ALA A 32 -9.53 17.30 -0.44
N ALA A 33 -8.28 17.49 -0.90
CA ALA A 33 -7.77 16.87 -2.11
C ALA A 33 -7.67 15.33 -2.00
N LEU A 34 -7.42 14.81 -0.80
CA LEU A 34 -7.31 13.37 -0.53
C LEU A 34 -8.63 12.73 -0.09
N GLY A 35 -9.68 13.53 0.16
CA GLY A 35 -10.94 13.05 0.72
C GLY A 35 -10.83 12.50 2.14
N VAL A 36 -9.86 12.97 2.93
CA VAL A 36 -9.61 12.49 4.31
C VAL A 36 -9.79 13.62 5.33
N PRO A 37 -10.22 13.30 6.57
CA PRO A 37 -10.38 14.32 7.59
C PRO A 37 -9.04 14.95 7.98
N VAL A 38 -9.07 16.24 8.36
CA VAL A 38 -7.87 17.02 8.72
C VAL A 38 -7.07 16.35 9.85
N ALA A 39 -7.75 15.72 10.80
CA ALA A 39 -7.11 14.97 11.88
C ALA A 39 -6.25 13.81 11.34
N GLN A 40 -6.67 13.16 10.24
CA GLN A 40 -5.91 12.09 9.63
C GLN A 40 -4.67 12.61 8.90
N VAL A 41 -4.79 13.76 8.21
CA VAL A 41 -3.64 14.44 7.60
C VAL A 41 -2.57 14.75 8.64
N ARG A 42 -2.97 15.29 9.80
CA ARG A 42 -2.05 15.54 10.93
C ARG A 42 -1.38 14.27 11.42
N ARG A 43 -2.11 13.16 11.51
CA ARG A 43 -1.55 11.86 11.91
C ARG A 43 -0.55 11.34 10.88
N TYR A 44 -0.78 11.56 9.59
CA TYR A 44 0.19 11.24 8.54
C TYR A 44 1.44 12.09 8.69
N GLU A 45 1.32 13.40 8.85
CA GLU A 45 2.48 14.30 9.02
C GLU A 45 3.30 14.00 10.29
N GLN A 46 2.65 13.54 11.35
CA GLN A 46 3.29 13.12 12.60
C GLN A 46 3.85 11.69 12.55
N GLY A 47 3.54 10.91 11.50
CA GLY A 47 3.88 9.49 11.41
C GLY A 47 3.10 8.59 12.38
N ALA A 48 2.04 9.09 13.01
CA ALA A 48 1.22 8.34 13.96
C ALA A 48 0.27 7.33 13.27
N CYS A 49 0.07 7.46 11.96
CA CYS A 49 -0.72 6.53 11.15
C CYS A 49 0.05 6.05 9.92
N ARG A 50 -0.08 4.76 9.62
CA ARG A 50 0.47 4.14 8.42
C ARG A 50 -0.33 4.58 7.20
N VAL A 51 0.37 4.98 6.15
CA VAL A 51 -0.25 5.34 4.87
C VAL A 51 -0.28 4.10 3.98
N CYS A 52 -1.46 3.75 3.45
CA CYS A 52 -1.57 2.67 2.46
C CYS A 52 -0.89 3.07 1.14
N ALA A 53 -0.30 2.11 0.43
CA ALA A 53 0.38 2.39 -0.85
C ALA A 53 -0.50 3.14 -1.87
N ALA A 54 -1.78 2.79 -1.96
CA ALA A 54 -2.74 3.49 -2.83
C ALA A 54 -2.90 4.97 -2.45
N GLN A 55 -3.04 5.27 -1.16
CA GLN A 55 -3.12 6.64 -0.63
C GLN A 55 -1.83 7.42 -0.88
N LEU A 56 -0.67 6.77 -0.73
CA LEU A 56 0.63 7.39 -0.96
C LEU A 56 0.82 7.77 -2.44
N LEU A 57 0.30 6.96 -3.37
CA LEU A 57 0.27 7.30 -4.79
C LEU A 57 -0.64 8.51 -5.06
N THR A 58 -1.86 8.51 -4.53
CA THR A 58 -2.77 9.67 -4.66
C THR A 58 -2.17 10.94 -4.04
N MET A 59 -1.44 10.82 -2.93
CA MET A 59 -0.69 11.93 -2.34
C MET A 59 0.41 12.44 -3.26
N ALA A 60 1.10 11.56 -3.97
CA ALA A 60 2.12 11.93 -4.95
C ALA A 60 1.52 12.82 -6.05
N ASP A 61 0.36 12.42 -6.57
CA ASP A 61 -0.37 13.15 -7.61
C ASP A 61 -0.84 14.52 -7.11
N VAL A 62 -1.44 14.57 -5.91
CA VAL A 62 -1.90 15.83 -5.30
C VAL A 62 -0.74 16.79 -5.02
N LEU A 63 0.37 16.27 -4.50
CA LEU A 63 1.55 17.04 -4.17
C LEU A 63 2.47 17.30 -5.38
N GLN A 64 2.08 16.83 -6.57
CA GLN A 64 2.82 17.00 -7.82
C GLN A 64 4.29 16.59 -7.67
N VAL A 65 4.51 15.39 -7.10
CA VAL A 65 5.84 14.79 -6.92
C VAL A 65 5.84 13.34 -7.38
N HIS A 66 7.00 12.84 -7.79
CA HIS A 66 7.17 11.42 -8.03
C HIS A 66 7.12 10.64 -6.71
N PHE A 67 6.59 9.41 -6.71
CA PHE A 67 6.42 8.60 -5.49
C PHE A 67 7.75 8.39 -4.71
N SER A 68 8.88 8.32 -5.42
CA SER A 68 10.21 8.19 -4.83
C SER A 68 10.55 9.33 -3.87
N PHE A 69 9.97 10.51 -4.06
CA PHE A 69 10.20 11.69 -3.23
C PHE A 69 9.95 11.42 -1.74
N PHE A 70 8.98 10.57 -1.39
CA PHE A 70 8.66 10.25 0.00
C PHE A 70 9.72 9.39 0.70
N PHE A 71 10.59 8.75 -0.07
CA PHE A 71 11.65 7.85 0.42
C PHE A 71 13.06 8.40 0.18
N GLU A 72 13.20 9.43 -0.66
CA GLU A 72 14.47 10.11 -0.88
C GLU A 72 14.85 10.96 0.33
N GLU A 73 15.98 10.62 0.96
CA GLU A 73 16.63 11.46 1.94
C GLU A 73 17.33 12.61 1.19
N SER A 74 16.82 13.84 1.40
CA SER A 74 17.50 15.04 0.93
C SER A 74 18.88 15.07 1.60
N SER A 75 19.93 14.84 0.82
CA SER A 75 21.34 14.79 1.20
C SER A 75 21.92 16.13 1.66
N ALA A 76 21.18 16.88 2.48
CA ALA A 76 21.70 18.07 3.17
C ALA A 76 22.36 17.71 4.52
N SER A 77 22.32 16.44 4.93
CA SER A 77 22.94 15.94 6.17
C SER A 77 23.50 14.54 5.93
N THR A 78 24.75 14.50 5.46
CA THR A 78 25.77 13.45 5.66
C THR A 78 25.32 12.10 6.27
N GLY A 79 25.44 11.02 5.50
CA GLY A 79 26.01 9.76 6.01
C GLY A 79 25.08 8.61 6.44
N GLY A 80 23.85 8.49 5.94
CA GLY A 80 22.99 7.32 6.18
C GLY A 80 22.89 6.43 4.94
N GLY A 81 23.56 5.27 4.96
CA GLY A 81 23.68 4.39 3.80
C GLY A 81 22.35 4.02 3.13
N LEU A 82 22.32 4.12 1.80
CA LEU A 82 21.49 3.26 0.97
C LEU A 82 21.58 1.85 1.58
N PRO A 83 20.46 1.13 1.83
CA PRO A 83 20.58 -0.28 2.17
C PRO A 83 21.42 -0.88 1.05
N LYS A 84 22.59 -1.41 1.43
CA LYS A 84 23.48 -2.16 0.54
C LYS A 84 22.55 -3.02 -0.29
N VAL A 85 22.57 -2.87 -1.61
CA VAL A 85 21.93 -3.84 -2.50
C VAL A 85 22.57 -5.16 -2.10
N VAL A 86 21.88 -5.90 -1.22
CA VAL A 86 22.16 -7.30 -1.01
C VAL A 86 21.75 -7.85 -2.36
N GLU A 87 22.75 -8.14 -3.19
CA GLU A 87 22.57 -9.02 -4.33
C GLU A 87 21.72 -10.17 -3.82
N GLY A 88 20.45 -10.21 -4.27
CA GLY A 88 19.56 -11.27 -3.86
C GLY A 88 20.26 -12.59 -4.16
N PRO A 89 20.09 -13.63 -3.32
CA PRO A 89 20.64 -14.94 -3.64
C PRO A 89 20.22 -15.29 -5.07
N ASP A 90 21.20 -15.66 -5.91
CA ASP A 90 21.01 -16.00 -7.32
C ASP A 90 19.73 -16.83 -7.51
N MET A 91 18.66 -16.14 -7.93
CA MET A 91 17.31 -16.71 -8.02
C MET A 91 17.22 -17.79 -9.10
N SER A 92 18.27 -17.96 -9.93
CA SER A 92 18.37 -19.05 -10.90
C SER A 92 18.44 -20.43 -10.23
N LYS A 93 18.74 -20.51 -8.92
CA LYS A 93 18.90 -21.77 -8.18
C LYS A 93 17.86 -21.98 -7.06
N SER A 94 16.85 -21.13 -6.95
CA SER A 94 15.90 -21.20 -5.84
C SER A 94 14.89 -22.35 -6.02
N PRO A 95 14.82 -23.33 -5.09
CA PRO A 95 13.81 -24.39 -5.11
C PRO A 95 12.43 -23.90 -4.61
N ALA A 96 12.32 -22.62 -4.23
CA ALA A 96 11.15 -22.02 -3.58
C ALA A 96 9.90 -21.97 -4.48
N PHE A 97 10.06 -22.11 -5.80
CA PHE A 97 8.96 -22.36 -6.72
C PHE A 97 9.15 -23.74 -7.34
N PRO A 98 8.51 -24.80 -6.82
CA PRO A 98 8.46 -26.06 -7.54
C PRO A 98 7.71 -25.82 -8.85
N SER A 99 8.45 -25.68 -9.95
CA SER A 99 7.95 -25.54 -11.32
C SER A 99 7.13 -26.75 -11.81
N LYS A 100 6.85 -27.74 -10.95
CA LYS A 100 5.90 -28.80 -11.23
C LYS A 100 4.56 -28.42 -10.65
N VAL A 101 3.82 -27.58 -11.38
CA VAL A 101 2.37 -27.66 -11.39
C VAL A 101 2.02 -29.08 -11.82
N VAL A 102 1.83 -29.98 -10.85
CA VAL A 102 1.07 -31.20 -11.08
C VAL A 102 -0.32 -30.69 -11.44
N GLY A 103 -0.70 -30.84 -12.71
CA GLY A 103 -1.99 -30.42 -13.22
C GLY A 103 -3.09 -31.01 -12.34
N ARG A 104 -3.68 -30.18 -11.47
CA ARG A 104 -4.91 -30.58 -10.78
C ARG A 104 -5.97 -30.71 -11.87
N PRO A 105 -6.62 -31.87 -12.02
CA PRO A 105 -7.70 -31.99 -12.98
C PRO A 105 -8.75 -30.93 -12.65
N ARG A 106 -9.17 -30.15 -13.65
CA ARG A 106 -10.24 -29.18 -13.50
C ARG A 106 -11.43 -29.92 -12.88
N ARG A 107 -11.84 -29.50 -11.68
CA ARG A 107 -13.04 -30.02 -11.03
C ARG A 107 -14.21 -29.62 -11.93
N ILE A 108 -14.69 -30.55 -12.76
CA ILE A 108 -15.92 -30.38 -13.50
C ILE A 108 -17.02 -30.27 -12.45
N VAL A 109 -17.53 -29.06 -12.23
CA VAL A 109 -18.73 -28.85 -11.44
C VAL A 109 -19.87 -29.42 -12.29
N ARG A 110 -20.35 -30.62 -11.94
CA ARG A 110 -21.59 -31.15 -12.52
C ARG A 110 -22.71 -30.19 -12.13
N PRO A 111 -23.47 -29.62 -13.08
CA PRO A 111 -24.65 -28.85 -12.74
C PRO A 111 -25.57 -29.79 -11.96
N ALA A 112 -25.95 -29.38 -10.76
CA ALA A 112 -26.95 -30.08 -9.98
C ALA A 112 -28.20 -30.22 -10.86
N LEU A 113 -28.58 -31.46 -11.16
CA LEU A 113 -29.91 -31.78 -11.64
C LEU A 113 -30.87 -31.28 -10.55
N TRP A 114 -31.43 -30.09 -10.76
CA TRP A 114 -32.54 -29.58 -9.97
C TRP A 114 -33.70 -30.54 -10.23
N GLY A 115 -33.84 -31.50 -9.33
CA GLY A 115 -34.75 -32.62 -9.46
C GLY A 115 -36.18 -32.13 -9.67
N GLY A 116 -36.74 -32.50 -10.81
CA GLY A 116 -38.18 -32.51 -10.99
C GLY A 116 -38.81 -33.48 -9.99
N ARG A 117 -39.84 -33.00 -9.29
CA ARG A 117 -40.93 -33.84 -8.80
C ARG A 117 -42.21 -33.33 -9.43
N ALA A 118 -42.73 -34.17 -10.31
CA ALA A 118 -44.05 -34.08 -10.90
C ALA A 118 -45.12 -34.50 -9.89
N LEU A 119 -46.28 -33.83 -9.98
CA LEU A 119 -47.66 -34.29 -9.79
C LEU A 119 -48.11 -34.85 -8.43
N GLY A 120 -49.20 -34.25 -7.92
CA GLY A 120 -50.06 -34.79 -6.88
C GLY A 120 -51.34 -33.97 -6.74
N LEU A 121 -52.34 -34.28 -7.57
CA LEU A 121 -53.75 -33.89 -7.43
C LEU A 121 -54.40 -34.67 -6.26
N ALA A 122 -55.10 -33.95 -5.39
CA ALA A 122 -56.27 -34.38 -4.60
C ALA A 122 -56.80 -33.07 -3.97
N GLY A 123 -58.07 -32.69 -4.04
CA GLY A 123 -59.32 -33.44 -4.09
C GLY A 123 -60.25 -32.69 -3.14
#